data_AF-A0A1M2VFL3-F1
#
_entry.id   AF-A0A1M2VFL3-F1
#
_cell.length_a   1.000
_cell.length_b   1.000
_cell.length_c   1.000
_cell.angle_alpha   90.00
_cell.angle_beta   90.00
_cell.angle_gamma   90.00
#
_symmetry.space_group_name_H-M   'P 1'
#
loop_
_entity.id
_entity.type
_entity.pdbx_description
1 polymer ?
#
loop_
_entity_poly.entity_id
_entity_poly.type
_entity_poly.pdbx_seq_one_letter_code
_entity_poly.pdbx_strand_id
1 'polypeptide(L)'
;MDAEIAPFGLRSICIEPGYFRTKFISEGNRPGDPVKLCEFIVDIVKGEGCAAGKTIPKTIQIGNDCYNEVKRVLISSLATLEEWKPVITATDL
;
A
#
# COMPACT_ATOMS: atom_id res chain seq x y z
N MET A 1 -1.67 4.33 -15.52
CA MET A 1 -1.88 2.88 -15.73
C MET A 1 -3.29 2.40 -15.40
N ASP A 2 -3.72 2.33 -14.13
CA ASP A 2 -5.04 1.74 -13.79
C ASP A 2 -6.24 2.41 -14.49
N ALA A 3 -6.25 3.75 -14.57
CA ALA A 3 -7.29 4.50 -15.28
C ALA A 3 -7.28 4.29 -16.81
N GLU A 4 -6.13 3.92 -17.39
CA GLU A 4 -5.97 3.73 -18.84
C GLU A 4 -6.41 2.35 -19.29
N ILE A 5 -6.32 1.34 -18.41
CA ILE A 5 -6.68 -0.05 -18.71
C ILE A 5 -8.11 -0.43 -18.31
N ALA A 6 -8.75 0.40 -17.46
CA ALA A 6 -10.12 0.19 -17.01
C ALA A 6 -11.15 -0.04 -18.13
N PRO A 7 -11.09 0.65 -19.31
CA PRO A 7 -12.02 0.40 -20.42
C PRO A 7 -11.98 -1.02 -20.99
N PHE A 8 -10.90 -1.76 -20.74
CA PHE A 8 -10.75 -3.15 -21.18
C PHE A 8 -11.23 -4.17 -20.13
N GLY A 9 -11.86 -3.71 -19.03
CA GLY A 9 -12.26 -4.57 -17.92
C GLY A 9 -11.08 -5.11 -17.11
N LEU A 10 -9.90 -4.50 -17.24
CA LEU A 10 -8.70 -4.84 -16.50
C LEU A 10 -8.51 -3.90 -15.31
N ARG A 11 -7.88 -4.42 -14.25
CA ARG A 11 -7.51 -3.67 -13.06
C ARG A 11 -6.07 -4.00 -12.68
N SER A 12 -5.31 -3.00 -12.28
CA SER A 12 -3.93 -3.18 -11.83
C SER A 12 -3.82 -2.82 -10.36
N ILE A 13 -3.12 -3.66 -9.60
CA ILE A 13 -2.83 -3.44 -8.18
C ILE A 13 -1.34 -3.64 -7.98
N CYS A 14 -0.67 -2.62 -7.47
CA CYS A 14 0.69 -2.71 -7.00
C CYS A 14 0.68 -3.18 -5.54
N ILE A 15 1.24 -4.35 -5.28
CA ILE A 15 1.32 -4.91 -3.93
C ILE A 15 2.77 -4.77 -3.47
N GLU A 16 2.96 -3.97 -2.42
CA GLU A 16 4.26 -3.66 -1.83
C GLU A 16 4.36 -4.38 -0.49
N PRO A 17 4.75 -5.66 -0.46
CA PRO A 17 5.11 -6.28 0.79
C PRO A 17 6.32 -5.54 1.37
N GLY A 18 6.32 -5.34 2.69
CA GLY A 18 7.50 -4.90 3.44
C GLY A 18 8.61 -5.96 3.39
N TYR A 19 9.35 -6.10 4.48
CA TYR A 19 10.37 -7.13 4.63
C TYR A 19 9.74 -8.55 4.77
N PHE A 20 8.95 -8.98 3.80
CA PHE A 20 8.57 -10.37 3.59
C PHE A 20 9.73 -11.07 2.90
N ARG A 21 10.50 -11.89 3.63
CA ARG A 21 11.39 -12.84 2.98
C ARG A 21 10.67 -14.17 2.83
N THR A 22 10.26 -14.48 1.61
CA THR A 22 9.97 -15.85 1.16
C THR A 22 11.14 -16.76 1.55
N LYS A 23 10.89 -18.05 1.84
CA LYS A 23 11.92 -19.07 2.15
C LYS A 23 13.03 -19.25 1.08
N PHE A 24 13.02 -18.45 0.02
CA PHE A 24 14.01 -18.43 -1.06
C PHE A 24 15.39 -17.89 -0.62
N ILE A 25 15.47 -17.10 0.46
CA ILE A 25 16.74 -16.65 1.07
C ILE A 25 16.73 -17.04 2.56
N SER A 26 17.71 -17.86 2.93
CA SER A 26 17.79 -18.71 4.12
C SER A 26 17.83 -18.03 5.50
N GLU A 27 17.39 -18.81 6.48
CA GLU A 27 17.81 -18.89 7.89
C GLU A 27 17.96 -17.58 8.67
N GLY A 28 16.82 -17.06 9.12
CA GLY A 28 16.74 -16.07 10.17
C GLY A 28 15.30 -15.91 10.60
N ASN A 29 15.01 -16.07 11.88
CA ASN A 29 13.68 -16.17 12.49
C ASN A 29 12.92 -14.82 12.47
N ARG A 30 12.73 -14.23 11.28
CA ARG A 30 12.03 -12.96 11.11
C ARG A 30 10.53 -13.21 10.87
N PRO A 31 9.63 -12.44 11.50
CA PRO A 31 8.20 -12.70 11.46
C PRO A 31 7.62 -12.40 10.06
N GLY A 32 6.96 -13.38 9.46
CA GLY A 32 6.23 -13.24 8.21
C GLY A 32 5.70 -14.59 7.72
N ASP A 33 4.40 -14.67 7.41
CA ASP A 33 3.76 -15.90 6.93
C ASP A 33 3.39 -15.76 5.44
N PRO A 34 4.10 -16.46 4.54
CA PRO A 34 3.83 -16.36 3.10
C PRO A 34 2.46 -16.92 2.71
N VAL A 35 1.90 -17.86 3.48
CA VAL A 35 0.56 -18.41 3.21
C VAL A 35 -0.49 -17.35 3.44
N LYS A 36 -0.41 -16.65 4.58
CA LYS A 36 -1.31 -15.52 4.88
C LYS A 36 -1.18 -14.37 3.89
N LEU A 37 0.02 -14.12 3.38
CA LEU A 37 0.22 -13.13 2.31
C LEU A 37 -0.55 -13.54 1.05
N CYS A 38 -0.42 -14.79 0.62
CA CYS A 38 -1.16 -15.29 -0.55
C CYS A 38 -2.67 -15.24 -0.35
N GLU A 39 -3.17 -15.66 0.81
CA GLU A 39 -4.61 -15.55 1.16
C GLU A 39 -5.10 -14.11 1.07
N PHE A 40 -4.36 -13.16 1.63
CA PHE A 40 -4.67 -11.74 1.56
C PHE A 40 -4.68 -11.20 0.12
N ILE A 41 -3.71 -11.61 -0.71
CA ILE A 41 -3.66 -11.21 -2.12
C ILE A 41 -4.91 -11.74 -2.86
N VAL A 42 -5.30 -12.99 -2.61
CA VAL A 42 -6.50 -13.59 -3.22
C VAL A 42 -7.75 -12.84 -2.81
N ASP A 43 -7.91 -12.53 -1.53
CA ASP A 43 -9.01 -11.74 -0.99
C ASP A 43 -9.11 -10.37 -1.67
N ILE A 44 -8.00 -9.65 -1.82
CA ILE A 44 -7.94 -8.34 -2.50
C ILE A 44 -8.29 -8.42 -3.98
N VAL A 45 -7.77 -9.44 -4.67
CA VAL A 45 -8.02 -9.61 -6.10
C VAL A 45 -9.50 -9.91 -6.34
N LYS A 46 -10.14 -10.69 -5.49
CA LYS A 46 -11.56 -11.03 -5.62
C LYS A 46 -12.51 -10.03 -4.97
N GLY A 47 -12.03 -9.18 -4.07
CA GLY A 47 -12.88 -8.32 -3.25
C GLY A 47 -13.68 -9.12 -2.21
N GLU A 48 -13.14 -10.23 -1.73
CA GLU A 48 -13.77 -11.11 -0.74
C GLU A 48 -12.97 -11.12 0.57
N GLY A 49 -13.47 -11.85 1.58
CA GLY A 49 -12.75 -12.03 2.85
C GLY A 49 -12.39 -10.70 3.52
N CYS A 50 -11.10 -10.47 3.76
CA CYS A 50 -10.61 -9.23 4.39
C CYS A 50 -10.79 -7.96 3.52
N ALA A 51 -11.02 -8.12 2.22
CA ALA A 51 -11.25 -7.04 1.26
C ALA A 51 -12.73 -6.78 0.98
N ALA A 52 -13.64 -7.58 1.54
CA ALA A 52 -15.09 -7.43 1.32
C ALA A 52 -15.60 -6.04 1.75
N GLY A 53 -16.33 -5.38 0.85
CA GLY A 53 -16.91 -4.06 1.08
C GLY A 53 -15.91 -2.89 1.14
N LYS A 54 -14.63 -3.15 0.87
CA LYS A 54 -13.59 -2.10 0.82
C LYS A 54 -13.35 -1.64 -0.61
N THR A 55 -13.04 -0.36 -0.77
CA THR A 55 -12.51 0.14 -2.05
C THR A 55 -11.08 -0.38 -2.20
N ILE A 56 -10.82 -1.15 -3.25
CA ILE A 56 -9.50 -1.71 -3.51
C ILE A 56 -8.57 -0.58 -3.99
N PRO A 57 -7.46 -0.31 -3.27
CA PRO A 57 -6.53 0.74 -3.68
C PRO A 57 -5.67 0.29 -4.86
N LYS A 58 -5.08 1.26 -5.56
CA LYS A 58 -4.10 1.00 -6.64
C LYS A 58 -2.77 0.47 -6.11
N THR A 59 -2.37 0.90 -4.92
CA THR A 59 -1.16 0.45 -4.24
C THR A 59 -1.50 0.11 -2.80
N ILE A 60 -0.99 -1.00 -2.28
CA ILE A 60 -1.15 -1.37 -0.88
C ILE A 60 0.16 -1.89 -0.28
N GLN A 61 0.51 -1.32 0.86
CA GLN A 61 1.62 -1.76 1.70
C GLN A 61 1.18 -2.87 2.65
N ILE A 62 1.95 -3.95 2.69
CA ILE A 62 1.65 -5.11 3.56
C ILE A 62 2.79 -5.32 4.54
N GLY A 63 2.47 -5.42 5.82
CA GLY A 63 3.45 -5.66 6.89
C GLY A 63 3.58 -4.49 7.85
N ASN A 64 3.86 -4.78 9.12
CA ASN A 64 3.92 -3.79 10.19
C ASN A 64 5.10 -2.82 10.01
N ASP A 65 6.22 -3.30 9.51
CA ASP A 65 7.39 -2.51 9.15
C ASP A 65 7.07 -1.51 8.03
N CYS A 66 6.43 -1.99 6.96
CA CYS A 66 6.01 -1.15 5.84
C CYS A 66 5.01 -0.08 6.30
N TYR A 67 4.02 -0.48 7.11
CA TYR A 67 3.06 0.44 7.72
C TYR A 67 3.75 1.55 8.52
N ASN A 68 4.70 1.19 9.40
CA ASN A 68 5.34 2.16 10.28
C ASN A 68 6.23 3.14 9.52
N GLU A 69 6.99 2.68 8.53
CA GLU A 69 7.87 3.55 7.76
C GLU A 69 7.07 4.48 6.85
N VAL A 70 6.09 3.95 6.12
CA VAL A 70 5.22 4.76 5.24
C VAL A 70 4.42 5.76 6.06
N LYS A 71 3.86 5.35 7.20
CA LYS A 71 3.14 6.27 8.10
C LYS A 71 4.04 7.39 8.59
N ARG A 72 5.30 7.10 8.95
CA ARG A 72 6.26 8.13 9.38
C ARG A 72 6.48 9.16 8.28
N VAL A 73 6.75 8.71 7.06
CA VAL A 73 6.97 9.59 5.91
C VAL A 73 5.72 10.43 5.64
N LEU A 74 4.53 9.83 5.60
CA LEU A 74 3.28 10.54 5.36
C LEU A 74 3.00 11.61 6.41
N ILE A 75 3.24 11.32 7.69
CA ILE A 75 3.07 12.30 8.77
C ILE A 75 4.04 13.47 8.59
N SER A 76 5.31 13.19 8.26
CA SER A 76 6.31 14.23 8.04
C SER A 76 6.01 15.09 6.81
N SER A 77 5.57 14.48 5.72
CA SER A 77 5.16 15.19 4.49
C SER A 77 3.92 16.05 4.75
N LEU A 78 2.94 15.53 5.48
CA LEU A 78 1.74 16.29 5.85
C LEU A 78 2.09 17.48 6.75
N ALA A 79 2.98 17.30 7.72
CA ALA A 79 3.46 18.39 8.58
C ALA A 79 4.13 19.49 7.75
N THR A 80 4.98 19.11 6.78
CA THR A 80 5.62 20.06 5.86
C THR A 80 4.58 20.79 5.00
N LEU A 81 3.57 20.08 4.49
CA LEU A 81 2.51 20.67 3.68
C LEU A 81 1.71 21.73 4.46
N GLU A 82 1.34 21.43 5.71
CA GLU A 82 0.58 22.35 6.55
C GLU A 82 1.43 23.55 7.02
N GLU A 83 2.72 23.35 7.30
CA GLU A 83 3.66 24.44 7.61
C GLU A 83 3.76 25.45 6.46
N TRP A 84 3.87 24.93 5.23
CA TRP A 84 4.04 25.76 4.04
C TRP A 84 2.73 26.27 3.44
N LYS A 85 1.57 25.82 3.94
CA LYS A 85 0.24 26.20 3.46
C LYS A 85 0.06 27.70 3.26
N PRO A 86 0.43 28.60 4.20
CA PRO A 86 0.23 30.04 4.03
C PRO A 86 1.00 30.62 2.85
N VAL A 87 2.12 30.00 2.45
CA VAL A 87 2.96 30.46 1.33
C VAL A 87 2.47 29.86 0.01
N ILE A 88 2.17 28.56 -0.01
CA ILE A 88 1.83 27.84 -1.24
C ILE A 88 0.39 28.09 -1.73
N THR A 89 -0.52 28.52 -0.85
CA THR A 89 -1.89 28.92 -1.25
C THR A 89 -2.03 30.42 -1.43
N ALA A 90 -1.00 31.22 -1.14
CA ALA A 90 -1.05 32.68 -1.33
C ALA A 90 -0.97 33.09 -2.80
N THR A 91 -0.68 32.16 -3.70
CA THR A 91 -0.69 32.36 -5.16
C THR A 91 -2.08 32.24 -5.78
N ASP A 92 -3.07 31.82 -5.00
CA ASP A 92 -4.46 31.77 -5.46
C ASP A 92 -5.02 33.20 -5.40
N LEU A 93 -5.35 33.77 -6.57
CA LEU A 93 -6.00 35.09 -6.73
C LEU A 93 -7.40 35.12 -6.11
#